data_AF-A0A2N9NG38-F1
#
_entry.id   AF-A0A2N9NG38-F1
#
_cell.length_a   1.000
_cell.length_b   1.000
_cell.length_c   1.000
_cell.angle_alpha   90.00
_cell.angle_beta   90.00
_cell.angle_gamma   90.00
#
_symmetry.space_group_name_H-M   'P 1'
#
loop_
_entity.id
_entity.type
_entity.pdbx_description
1 polymer ?
#
loop_
_entity_poly.entity_id
_entity_poly.type
_entity_poly.pdbx_seq_one_letter_code
_entity_poly.pdbx_strand_id
1 'polypeptide(L)'
;MEAFRRLGEAVGDSMAQALTVVDGLAVIGGGISGSWPLFLPALVDEINGTYRAPNGNTFRRLTARAFNLEDPAQQKQFLKGETREVTIPGSKRKVKYDPLQRVGVGLSRLGTSEAVGIGAYAFALQQLDQASAASPATRRKRRA
;
A
#
# COMPACT_ATOMS: atom_id res chain seq x y z
N MET A 1 -11.90 -23.98 5.73
CA MET A 1 -10.99 -23.46 4.69
C MET A 1 -11.71 -22.58 3.69
N GLU A 2 -12.80 -23.04 3.06
CA GLU A 2 -13.55 -22.26 2.06
C GLU A 2 -14.01 -20.87 2.54
N ALA A 3 -14.46 -20.74 3.79
CA ALA A 3 -14.87 -19.45 4.34
C ALA A 3 -13.75 -18.40 4.33
N PHE A 4 -12.51 -18.78 4.68
CA PHE A 4 -11.36 -17.87 4.66
C PHE A 4 -10.93 -17.51 3.24
N ARG A 5 -11.03 -18.48 2.31
CA ARG A 5 -10.78 -18.23 0.88
C ARG A 5 -11.73 -17.15 0.34
N ARG A 6 -13.03 -17.30 0.60
CA ARG A 6 -14.07 -16.31 0.21
C ARG A 6 -13.90 -14.96 0.89
N LEU A 7 -13.48 -14.94 2.16
CA LEU A 7 -13.10 -13.70 2.84
C LEU A 7 -11.96 -13.01 2.09
N GLY A 8 -10.91 -13.76 1.72
CA GLY A 8 -9.79 -13.27 0.93
C GLY A 8 -10.26 -12.66 -0.39
N GLU A 9 -11.10 -13.36 -1.15
CA GLU A 9 -11.69 -12.87 -2.41
C GLU A 9 -12.48 -11.56 -2.20
N ALA A 10 -13.40 -11.52 -1.23
CA ALA A 10 -14.22 -10.33 -0.99
C ALA A 10 -13.39 -9.10 -0.58
N VAL A 11 -12.40 -9.30 0.29
CA VAL A 11 -11.47 -8.24 0.72
C VAL A 11 -10.56 -7.84 -0.44
N GLY A 12 -10.05 -8.79 -1.22
CA GLY A 12 -9.16 -8.54 -2.35
C GLY A 12 -9.84 -7.72 -3.44
N ASP A 13 -11.09 -8.03 -3.78
CA ASP A 13 -11.90 -7.24 -4.72
C ASP A 13 -12.07 -5.78 -4.26
N SER A 14 -12.48 -5.59 -3.01
CA SER A 14 -12.67 -4.25 -2.43
C SER A 14 -11.35 -3.47 -2.33
N MET A 15 -10.27 -4.17 -1.96
CA MET A 15 -8.95 -3.58 -1.80
C MET A 15 -8.33 -3.19 -3.14
N ALA A 16 -8.55 -3.96 -4.21
CA ALA A 16 -8.09 -3.61 -5.55
C ALA A 16 -8.67 -2.26 -6.02
N GLN A 17 -9.95 -2.01 -5.73
CA GLN A 17 -10.60 -0.74 -6.05
C GLN A 17 -10.01 0.42 -5.23
N ALA A 18 -9.83 0.24 -3.92
CA ALA A 18 -9.22 1.25 -3.06
C ALA A 18 -7.77 1.56 -3.47
N LEU A 19 -6.96 0.54 -3.76
CA LEU A 19 -5.58 0.68 -4.19
C LEU A 19 -5.43 1.34 -5.56
N THR A 20 -6.43 1.22 -6.43
CA THR A 20 -6.45 1.94 -7.72
C THR A 20 -6.46 3.45 -7.52
N VAL A 21 -7.08 3.93 -6.43
CA VAL A 21 -7.16 5.37 -6.10
C VAL A 21 -5.97 5.82 -5.25
N VAL A 22 -5.62 5.03 -4.23
CA VAL A 22 -4.61 5.42 -3.24
C VAL A 22 -3.18 5.24 -3.76
N ASP A 23 -2.93 4.24 -4.61
CA ASP A 23 -1.60 3.85 -5.12
C ASP A 23 -0.55 3.76 -3.99
N GLY A 24 -0.80 2.87 -3.04
CA GLY A 24 0.02 2.74 -1.82
C GLY A 24 0.19 1.31 -1.32
N LEU A 25 0.74 1.19 -0.12
CA LEU A 25 0.84 -0.09 0.60
C LEU A 25 -0.45 -0.34 1.39
N ALA A 26 -0.89 -1.59 1.40
CA ALA A 26 -2.00 -2.04 2.24
C ALA A 26 -1.46 -2.77 3.48
N VAL A 27 -2.02 -2.44 4.65
CA VAL A 27 -1.71 -3.10 5.91
C VAL A 27 -2.99 -3.66 6.52
N ILE A 28 -2.99 -4.95 6.84
CA ILE A 28 -4.11 -5.63 7.49
C ILE A 28 -3.78 -5.82 8.97
N GLY A 29 -4.72 -5.44 9.83
CA GLY A 29 -4.67 -5.69 11.27
C GLY A 29 -5.92 -6.41 11.77
N GLY A 30 -6.14 -6.33 13.08
CA GLY A 30 -7.29 -6.88 13.79
C GLY A 30 -7.10 -8.36 14.14
N GLY A 31 -7.98 -8.91 14.97
CA GLY A 31 -7.86 -10.31 15.39
C GLY A 31 -7.86 -11.31 14.23
N ILE A 32 -8.53 -10.97 13.12
CA ILE A 32 -8.58 -11.83 11.93
C ILE A 32 -7.20 -12.00 11.28
N SER A 33 -6.28 -11.04 11.41
CA SER A 33 -4.94 -11.14 10.83
C SER A 33 -4.12 -12.28 11.43
N GLY A 34 -4.48 -12.81 12.61
CA GLY A 34 -3.86 -14.02 13.16
C GLY A 34 -4.08 -15.28 12.30
N SER A 35 -5.12 -15.27 11.46
CA SER A 35 -5.44 -16.36 10.52
C SER A 35 -5.01 -16.07 9.08
N TRP A 36 -4.12 -15.10 8.87
CA TRP A 36 -3.68 -14.66 7.54
C TRP A 36 -3.25 -15.77 6.58
N PRO A 37 -2.61 -16.89 6.99
CA PRO A 37 -2.21 -17.92 6.03
C PRO A 37 -3.42 -18.54 5.30
N LEU A 38 -4.62 -18.41 5.85
CA LEU A 38 -5.85 -18.99 5.31
C LEU A 38 -6.56 -18.10 4.28
N PHE A 39 -6.28 -16.78 4.26
CA PHE A 39 -7.01 -15.84 3.39
C PHE A 39 -6.11 -14.91 2.58
N LEU A 40 -4.90 -14.59 3.06
CA LEU A 40 -4.03 -13.61 2.41
C LEU A 40 -3.57 -14.04 1.01
N PRO A 41 -3.26 -15.34 0.75
CA PRO A 41 -2.98 -15.78 -0.61
C PRO A 41 -4.14 -15.51 -1.57
N ALA A 42 -5.36 -15.93 -1.21
CA ALA A 42 -6.56 -15.72 -2.02
C ALA A 42 -6.87 -14.22 -2.23
N LEU A 43 -6.61 -13.38 -1.21
CA LEU A 43 -6.73 -11.93 -1.32
C LEU A 43 -5.77 -11.35 -2.36
N VAL A 44 -4.49 -11.71 -2.30
CA VAL A 44 -3.48 -11.20 -3.24
C VAL A 44 -3.72 -11.74 -4.65
N ASP A 45 -4.16 -12.99 -4.78
CA ASP A 45 -4.57 -13.58 -6.05
C ASP A 45 -5.76 -12.85 -6.65
N GLU A 46 -6.76 -12.49 -5.83
CA GLU A 46 -7.92 -11.70 -6.28
C GLU A 46 -7.49 -10.31 -6.76
N ILE A 47 -6.60 -9.60 -6.05
CA ILE A 47 -6.10 -8.28 -6.49
C ILE A 47 -5.37 -8.40 -7.84
N ASN A 48 -4.56 -9.45 -8.01
CA ASN A 48 -3.84 -9.73 -9.26
C ASN A 48 -4.73 -10.34 -10.36
N GLY A 49 -5.99 -10.66 -10.03
CA GLY A 49 -6.95 -11.28 -10.92
C GLY A 49 -7.39 -10.36 -12.06
N THR A 50 -8.35 -10.87 -12.82
CA THR A 50 -8.91 -10.17 -13.99
C THR A 50 -10.42 -10.14 -13.93
N TYR A 51 -11.03 -9.14 -14.56
CA TYR A 51 -12.46 -9.09 -14.81
C TYR A 51 -12.73 -9.05 -16.31
N ARG A 52 -13.92 -9.53 -16.70
CA ARG A 52 -14.33 -9.58 -18.11
C ARG A 52 -15.36 -8.49 -18.36
N ALA A 53 -15.08 -7.63 -19.33
CA ALA A 53 -16.02 -6.62 -19.78
C ALA A 53 -17.13 -7.23 -20.66
N PRO A 54 -18.29 -6.56 -20.82
CA PRO A 54 -19.40 -7.05 -21.64
C PRO A 54 -19.03 -7.35 -23.11
N ASN A 55 -18.00 -6.67 -23.63
CA ASN A 55 -17.47 -6.91 -24.97
C ASN A 55 -16.56 -8.14 -25.08
N GLY A 56 -16.40 -8.92 -23.99
CA GLY A 56 -15.58 -10.12 -23.94
C GLY A 56 -14.11 -9.88 -23.60
N ASN A 57 -13.65 -8.62 -23.55
CA ASN A 57 -12.27 -8.27 -23.21
C ASN A 57 -11.98 -8.54 -21.73
N THR A 58 -10.75 -8.97 -21.46
CA THR A 58 -10.26 -9.23 -20.10
C THR A 58 -9.32 -8.13 -19.66
N PHE A 59 -9.56 -7.59 -18.47
CA PHE A 59 -8.75 -6.53 -17.88
C PHE A 59 -8.24 -6.97 -16.52
N ARG A 60 -7.02 -6.56 -16.18
CA ARG A 60 -6.51 -6.69 -14.82
C ARG A 60 -7.36 -5.86 -13.86
N ARG A 61 -7.59 -6.38 -12.66
CA ARG A 61 -8.29 -5.65 -11.60
C ARG A 61 -7.50 -4.45 -11.12
N LEU A 62 -6.20 -4.64 -10.85
CA LEU A 62 -5.26 -3.56 -10.52
C LEU A 62 -4.14 -3.52 -11.56
N THR A 63 -3.77 -2.31 -12.01
CA THR A 63 -2.64 -2.11 -12.96
C THR A 63 -1.29 -2.45 -12.33
N ALA A 64 -1.08 -2.03 -11.07
CA ALA A 64 0.08 -2.40 -10.27
C ALA A 64 -0.01 -3.87 -9.85
N ARG A 65 1.12 -4.59 -9.85
CA ARG A 65 1.19 -5.98 -9.35
C ARG A 65 1.19 -5.97 -7.83
N ALA A 66 0.31 -6.76 -7.22
CA ALA A 66 0.26 -6.93 -5.77
C ALA A 66 1.21 -8.04 -5.31
N PHE A 67 1.89 -7.81 -4.20
CA PHE A 67 2.79 -8.76 -3.55
C PHE A 67 2.35 -9.01 -2.10
N ASN A 68 2.35 -10.28 -1.70
CA ASN A 68 2.23 -10.65 -0.29
C ASN A 68 3.57 -10.39 0.42
N LEU A 69 3.61 -9.42 1.33
CA LEU A 69 4.83 -9.06 2.06
C LEU A 69 5.15 -10.02 3.22
N GLU A 70 4.24 -10.93 3.57
CA GLU A 70 4.47 -12.01 4.54
C GLU A 70 5.10 -13.26 3.90
N ASP A 71 5.15 -13.32 2.56
CA ASP A 71 5.92 -14.32 1.83
C ASP A 71 7.33 -13.75 1.54
N PRO A 72 8.41 -14.31 2.11
CA PRO A 72 9.77 -13.81 1.91
C PRO A 72 10.21 -13.75 0.45
N ALA A 73 9.74 -14.68 -0.39
CA ALA A 73 10.09 -14.69 -1.81
C ALA A 73 9.45 -13.51 -2.54
N GLN A 74 8.17 -13.26 -2.28
CA GLN A 74 7.45 -12.12 -2.84
C GLN A 74 7.96 -10.79 -2.28
N GLN A 75 8.25 -10.72 -0.97
CA GLN A 75 8.84 -9.55 -0.35
C GLN A 75 10.20 -9.20 -1.00
N LYS A 76 11.06 -10.19 -1.23
CA LYS A 76 12.35 -9.98 -1.90
C LYS A 76 12.18 -9.47 -3.34
N GLN A 77 11.20 -9.99 -4.08
CA GLN A 77 10.89 -9.49 -5.43
C GLN A 77 10.36 -8.05 -5.38
N PHE A 78 9.46 -7.75 -4.45
CA PHE A 78 8.90 -6.42 -4.23
C PHE A 78 10.00 -5.40 -3.93
N LEU A 79 10.95 -5.73 -3.04
CA LEU A 79 12.04 -4.82 -2.69
C LEU A 79 13.06 -4.64 -3.82
N LYS A 80 13.33 -5.69 -4.60
CA LYS A 80 14.27 -5.64 -5.72
C LYS A 80 13.76 -4.77 -6.88
N GLY A 81 12.48 -4.88 -7.22
CA GLY A 81 11.90 -4.23 -8.40
C GLY A 81 12.50 -4.72 -9.73
N GLU A 82 12.26 -3.96 -10.79
CA GLU A 82 12.81 -4.20 -12.13
C GLU A 82 13.71 -3.05 -12.58
N THR A 83 14.47 -2.49 -11.62
CA THR A 83 15.32 -1.31 -11.85
C THR A 83 16.34 -1.56 -12.97
N ARG A 84 16.34 -0.67 -13.96
CA ARG A 84 17.29 -0.64 -15.07
C ARG A 84 17.83 0.77 -15.31
N GLU A 85 18.95 0.87 -16.01
CA GLU A 85 19.47 2.16 -16.47
C GLU A 85 18.93 2.48 -17.87
N VAL A 86 18.43 3.70 -18.05
CA VAL A 86 17.96 4.21 -19.34
C VAL A 86 18.80 5.43 -19.72
N THR A 87 19.20 5.50 -20.98
CA THR A 87 19.97 6.66 -21.50
C THR A 87 19.00 7.75 -21.93
N ILE A 88 19.28 9.00 -21.52
CA ILE A 88 18.45 10.15 -21.90
C ILE A 88 18.69 10.45 -23.39
N PRO A 89 17.64 10.49 -24.24
CA PRO A 89 17.79 10.82 -25.66
C PRO A 89 18.55 12.14 -25.85
N GLY A 90 19.54 12.15 -26.74
CA GLY A 90 20.39 13.33 -26.99
C GLY A 90 21.47 13.60 -25.93
N SER A 91 21.70 12.69 -24.97
CA SER A 91 22.71 12.84 -23.92
C SER A 91 23.45 11.51 -23.63
N LYS A 92 24.62 11.62 -22.98
CA LYS A 92 25.33 10.46 -22.39
C LYS A 92 24.88 10.15 -20.95
N ARG A 93 23.98 10.96 -20.39
CA ARG A 93 23.46 10.79 -19.03
C ARG A 93 22.56 9.56 -18.96
N LYS A 94 22.73 8.76 -17.91
CA LYS A 94 21.88 7.62 -17.57
C LYS A 94 21.03 7.92 -16.34
N VAL A 95 19.82 7.40 -16.32
CA VAL A 95 18.90 7.48 -15.17
C VAL A 95 18.46 6.08 -14.77
N LYS A 96 18.33 5.83 -13.46
CA LYS A 96 17.70 4.61 -12.96
C LYS A 96 16.19 4.73 -13.13
N TYR A 97 15.58 3.69 -13.64
CA TYR A 97 14.14 3.59 -13.88
C TYR A 97 13.66 2.20 -13.49
N ASP A 98 12.58 2.14 -12.72
CA ASP A 98 11.92 0.90 -12.34
C ASP A 98 10.53 0.87 -13.03
N PRO A 99 10.34 0.02 -14.05
CA PRO A 99 9.06 -0.08 -14.76
C PRO A 99 8.00 -0.87 -13.97
N LEU A 100 8.38 -1.60 -12.92
CA LEU A 100 7.47 -2.47 -12.19
C LEU A 100 6.59 -1.65 -11.23
N GLN A 101 5.41 -1.25 -11.72
CA GLN A 101 4.34 -0.74 -10.86
C GLN A 101 3.87 -1.84 -9.92
N ARG A 102 3.99 -1.60 -8.60
CA ARG A 102 3.73 -2.62 -7.59
C ARG A 102 3.20 -2.04 -6.29
N VAL A 103 2.35 -2.81 -5.66
CA VAL A 103 1.82 -2.57 -4.31
C VAL A 103 2.12 -3.77 -3.43
N GLY A 104 2.25 -3.53 -2.12
CA GLY A 104 2.49 -4.57 -1.14
C GLY A 104 1.31 -4.67 -0.17
N VAL A 105 0.89 -5.89 0.14
CA VAL A 105 -0.06 -6.19 1.20
C VAL A 105 0.70 -6.86 2.34
N GLY A 106 0.70 -6.24 3.53
CA GLY A 106 1.38 -6.76 4.71
C GLY A 106 0.48 -6.77 5.95
N LEU A 107 1.00 -7.31 7.04
CA LEU A 107 0.29 -7.36 8.31
C LEU A 107 0.87 -6.35 9.31
N SER A 108 -0.01 -5.83 10.18
CA SER A 108 0.44 -5.01 11.30
C SER A 108 1.32 -5.82 12.25
N ARG A 109 2.48 -5.27 12.61
CA ARG A 109 3.41 -5.86 13.61
C ARG A 109 3.20 -5.31 15.02
N LEU A 110 2.66 -4.09 15.13
CA LEU A 110 2.31 -3.45 16.40
C LEU A 110 0.99 -3.99 16.97
N GLY A 111 0.14 -4.56 16.11
CA GLY A 111 -1.24 -4.88 16.47
C GLY A 111 -2.14 -3.63 16.42
N THR A 112 -3.45 -3.85 16.30
CA THR A 112 -4.39 -2.77 16.00
C THR A 112 -4.57 -1.80 17.15
N SER A 113 -4.73 -2.28 18.38
CA SER A 113 -4.97 -1.40 19.54
C SER A 113 -3.80 -0.46 19.79
N GLU A 114 -2.57 -0.98 19.70
CA GLU A 114 -1.35 -0.17 19.86
C GLU A 114 -1.19 0.83 18.71
N ALA A 115 -1.37 0.40 17.47
CA ALA A 115 -1.29 1.29 16.30
C ALA A 115 -2.32 2.43 16.36
N VAL A 116 -3.54 2.16 16.84
CA VAL A 116 -4.58 3.19 17.05
C VAL A 116 -4.16 4.17 18.15
N GLY A 117 -3.65 3.67 19.28
CA GLY A 117 -3.18 4.51 20.38
C GLY A 117 -2.04 5.44 19.97
N ILE A 118 -1.02 4.89 19.31
CA ILE A 118 0.13 5.66 18.79
C ILE A 118 -0.34 6.67 17.73
N GLY A 119 -1.21 6.26 16.81
CA GLY A 119 -1.74 7.12 15.76
C GLY A 119 -2.52 8.31 16.33
N ALA A 120 -3.40 8.06 17.30
CA ALA A 120 -4.17 9.12 17.96
C ALA A 120 -3.26 10.11 18.70
N TYR A 121 -2.24 9.60 19.41
CA TYR A 121 -1.28 10.44 20.11
C TYR A 121 -0.44 11.29 19.14
N ALA A 122 0.11 10.68 18.09
CA ALA A 122 0.89 11.39 17.07
C ALA A 122 0.07 12.46 16.36
N PHE A 123 -1.19 12.16 16.04
CA PHE A 123 -2.12 13.11 15.45
C PHE A 123 -2.37 14.30 16.40
N ALA A 124 -2.63 14.05 17.68
CA ALA A 124 -2.85 15.11 18.67
C ALA A 124 -1.66 16.06 18.79
N LEU A 125 -0.44 15.53 18.86
CA LEU A 125 0.79 16.34 18.87
C LEU A 125 0.92 17.20 17.61
N GLN A 126 0.66 16.62 16.44
CA GLN A 126 0.71 17.35 15.18
C GLN A 126 -0.28 18.51 15.14
N GLN A 127 -1.49 18.34 15.68
CA GLN A 127 -2.49 19.40 15.75
C GLN A 127 -2.07 20.54 16.71
N LEU A 128 -1.43 20.22 17.83
CA LEU A 128 -0.90 21.22 18.77
C LEU A 128 0.24 22.04 18.14
N ASP A 129 1.13 21.38 17.40
CA ASP A 129 2.22 22.05 16.69
C ASP A 129 1.70 23.00 15.61
N GLN A 130 0.68 22.57 14.83
CA GLN A 130 0.04 23.42 13.83
C GLN A 130 -0.66 24.62 14.45
N ALA A 131 -1.40 24.43 15.55
CA ALA A 131 -2.05 25.52 16.27
C ALA A 131 -1.03 26.53 16.83
N SER A 132 0.09 26.04 17.35
CA SER A 132 1.19 26.88 17.87
C SER A 132 1.90 27.65 16.75
N ALA A 133 2.05 27.05 15.57
CA ALA A 133 2.63 27.70 14.39
C ALA A 133 1.71 28.77 13.78
N ALA A 134 0.40 28.60 13.89
CA ALA A 134 -0.61 29.54 13.39
C ALA A 134 -0.84 30.76 14.32
N SER A 135 -0.32 30.73 15.55
CA SER A 135 -0.57 31.76 16.55
C SER A 135 0.16 33.10 16.23
N PRO A 136 -0.52 34.26 16.30
CA PRO A 136 0.03 35.56 15.87
C PRO A 136 1.29 36.01 16.63
N ALA A 137 1.53 35.49 17.83
CA ALA A 137 2.70 35.82 18.66
C ALA A 137 4.03 35.42 18.00
N THR A 138 4.05 34.34 17.20
CA THR A 138 5.26 33.81 16.55
C THR A 138 5.61 34.60 15.27
N ARG A 139 4.62 35.22 14.62
CA ARG A 139 4.79 35.99 13.38
C ARG A 139 5.48 37.34 13.60
N ARG A 140 5.44 37.88 14.82
CA ARG A 140 6.11 39.14 15.20
C ARG A 140 7.63 39.01 15.38
N LYS A 141 8.15 37.81 15.66
CA LYS A 141 9.61 37.57 15.87
C LYS A 141 10.41 37.31 14.60
N ARG A 142 9.77 37.20 13.42
CA ARG A 142 10.44 36.95 12.13
C ARG A 142 10.57 38.18 11.21
N ARG A 143 10.24 39.38 11.73
CA ARG A 143 10.26 40.66 10.98
C ARG A 143 11.15 41.75 11.63
N ALA A 144 12.04 41.37 12.54
CA ALA A 144 13.07 42.25 13.09
C ALA A 144 14.44 41.74 12.63
#